data_AF-A0A8T5S456-F1
#
_entry.id   AF-A0A8T5S456-F1
#
_cell.length_a   1.000
_cell.length_b   1.000
_cell.length_c   1.000
_cell.angle_alpha   90.00
_cell.angle_beta   90.00
_cell.angle_gamma   90.00
#
_symmetry.space_group_name_H-M   'P 1'
#
loop_
_entity.id
_entity.type
_entity.pdbx_description
1 polymer ?
#
loop_
_entity_poly.entity_id
_entity_poly.type
_entity_poly.pdbx_seq_one_letter_code
_entity_poly.pdbx_strand_id
1 'polypeptide(L)'
;MSLEELVSLERIENFNNIRLKETYLVYNLPLSKLFVEVLEELKKDIFPVLDIHILLYSLRFVPFTDEAEGLEAFKALKACLDKDLYGSPVQWTSTKICNNLEKLCELIVYEYFIEGSLIVYHNYEIEWDLSVCISPPS
;
A
#
# COMPACT_ATOMS: atom_id res chain seq x y z
N MET A 1 10.91 -3.54 0.22
CA MET A 1 11.15 -4.69 1.10
C MET A 1 10.04 -5.51 0.56
N SER A 2 10.27 -6.55 -0.25
CA SER A 2 9.14 -7.15 -0.98
C SER A 2 8.12 -7.65 0.04
N LEU A 3 6.91 -8.03 -0.36
CA LEU A 3 6.03 -8.74 0.59
C LEU A 3 6.70 -9.92 1.28
N GLU A 4 7.79 -10.48 0.71
CA GLU A 4 8.62 -11.50 1.34
C GLU A 4 9.36 -11.00 2.60
N GLU A 5 9.51 -9.68 2.76
CA GLU A 5 10.09 -9.03 3.93
C GLU A 5 9.01 -8.63 4.98
N LEU A 6 7.70 -8.70 4.66
CA LEU A 6 6.67 -8.69 5.71
C LEU A 6 6.66 -10.02 6.45
N VAL A 7 6.81 -9.96 7.77
CA VAL A 7 6.82 -11.16 8.60
C VAL A 7 5.41 -11.41 9.11
N SER A 8 4.77 -12.47 8.61
CA SER A 8 3.52 -12.99 9.20
C SER A 8 3.85 -13.60 10.57
N LEU A 9 3.27 -13.04 11.63
CA LEU A 9 3.50 -13.44 13.01
C LEU A 9 2.51 -14.47 13.51
N GLU A 10 1.24 -14.23 13.23
CA GLU A 10 0.13 -15.00 13.78
C GLU A 10 -0.92 -15.18 12.70
N ARG A 11 -1.31 -16.44 12.49
CA ARG A 11 -2.45 -16.79 11.64
C ARG A 11 -3.47 -17.52 12.50
N ILE A 12 -4.67 -16.97 12.56
CA ILE A 12 -5.80 -17.62 13.24
C ILE A 12 -6.74 -18.16 12.18
N GLU A 13 -7.02 -19.46 12.25
CA GLU A 13 -7.94 -20.17 11.36
C GLU A 13 -9.09 -20.79 12.18
N ASN A 14 -10.25 -20.97 11.56
CA ASN A 14 -11.35 -21.73 12.16
C ASN A 14 -11.18 -23.24 11.90
N PHE A 15 -12.10 -24.05 12.44
CA PHE A 15 -12.10 -25.52 12.25
C PHE A 15 -12.19 -25.99 10.78
N ASN A 16 -12.59 -25.11 9.85
CA ASN A 16 -12.63 -25.37 8.41
C ASN A 16 -11.40 -24.81 7.67
N ASN A 17 -10.34 -24.41 8.38
CA ASN A 17 -9.15 -23.74 7.86
C ASN A 17 -9.44 -22.41 7.14
N ILE A 18 -10.53 -21.73 7.49
CA ILE A 18 -10.80 -20.37 7.00
C ILE A 18 -9.94 -19.42 7.83
N ARG A 19 -9.09 -18.63 7.16
CA ARG A 19 -8.29 -17.57 7.78
C ARG A 19 -9.23 -16.52 8.37
N LEU A 20 -9.27 -16.43 9.70
CA LEU A 20 -10.06 -15.46 10.45
C LEU A 20 -9.34 -14.12 10.56
N LYS A 21 -8.03 -14.17 10.84
CA LYS A 21 -7.13 -13.02 10.77
C LYS A 21 -5.67 -13.44 10.56
N GLU A 22 -4.87 -12.55 9.99
CA GLU A 22 -3.42 -12.69 9.85
C GLU A 22 -2.74 -11.38 10.28
N THR A 23 -1.74 -11.47 11.15
CA THR A 23 -0.98 -10.33 11.67
C THR A 23 0.37 -10.25 10.97
N TYR A 24 0.68 -9.08 10.39
CA TYR A 24 1.95 -8.81 9.72
C TYR A 24 2.74 -7.75 10.47
N LEU A 25 4.06 -7.94 10.54
CA LEU A 25 5.01 -6.91 10.98
C LEU A 25 5.73 -6.29 9.79
N VAL A 26 5.87 -4.97 9.86
CA VAL A 26 6.61 -4.13 8.91
C VAL A 26 7.74 -3.47 9.68
N TYR A 27 8.98 -3.59 9.22
CA TYR A 27 10.13 -2.96 9.86
C TYR A 27 11.01 -2.28 8.83
N ASN A 28 11.35 -1.01 9.02
CA ASN A 28 12.33 -0.32 8.20
C ASN A 28 12.09 -0.50 6.69
N LEU A 29 10.83 -0.54 6.26
CA LEU A 29 10.45 -0.70 4.85
C LEU A 29 10.58 0.67 4.17
N PRO A 30 11.51 0.86 3.22
CA PRO A 30 11.61 2.11 2.48
C PRO A 30 10.39 2.27 1.57
N LEU A 31 9.78 3.44 1.59
CA LEU A 31 8.61 3.77 0.78
C LEU A 31 8.94 3.70 -0.71
N SER A 32 10.12 4.15 -1.12
CA SER A 32 10.57 4.04 -2.52
C SER A 32 10.65 2.58 -2.99
N LYS A 33 11.11 1.68 -2.11
CA LYS A 33 11.18 0.25 -2.42
C LYS A 33 9.78 -0.35 -2.59
N LEU A 34 8.81 0.04 -1.75
CA LEU A 34 7.41 -0.36 -1.90
C LEU A 34 6.81 0.12 -3.23
N PHE A 35 7.10 1.36 -3.64
CA PHE A 35 6.68 1.87 -4.96
C PHE A 35 7.23 1.02 -6.10
N VAL A 36 8.54 0.72 -6.09
CA VAL A 36 9.18 -0.08 -7.13
C VAL A 36 8.52 -1.45 -7.25
N GLU A 37 8.32 -2.15 -6.13
CA GLU A 37 7.73 -3.49 -6.12
C GLU A 37 6.28 -3.48 -6.62
N VAL A 38 5.46 -2.54 -6.15
CA VAL A 38 4.07 -2.39 -6.64
C VAL A 38 4.04 -2.11 -8.14
N LEU A 39 4.89 -1.20 -8.62
CA LEU A 39 4.97 -0.86 -10.04
C LEU A 39 5.44 -2.03 -10.90
N GLU A 40 6.41 -2.81 -10.43
CA GLU A 40 6.90 -4.00 -11.13
C GLU A 40 5.82 -5.07 -11.28
N GLU A 41 5.05 -5.34 -10.22
CA GLU A 41 3.94 -6.30 -10.27
C GLU A 41 2.81 -5.82 -11.18
N LEU A 42 2.41 -4.55 -11.07
CA LEU A 42 1.39 -3.97 -11.94
C LEU A 42 1.82 -3.96 -13.43
N LYS A 43 3.12 -3.78 -13.72
CA LYS A 43 3.66 -3.90 -15.08
C LYS A 43 3.57 -5.33 -15.64
N LYS A 44 3.50 -6.34 -14.76
CA LYS A 44 3.24 -7.75 -15.10
C LYS A 44 1.74 -8.09 -15.13
N ASP A 45 0.87 -7.09 -14.96
CA ASP A 45 -0.58 -7.25 -14.80
C ASP A 45 -0.98 -8.08 -13.56
N ILE A 46 -0.11 -8.08 -12.54
CA ILE A 46 -0.36 -8.68 -11.24
C ILE A 46 -0.79 -7.56 -10.29
N PHE A 47 -1.84 -7.81 -9.51
CA PHE A 47 -2.38 -6.81 -8.59
C PHE A 47 -1.98 -7.13 -7.14
N PRO A 48 -0.90 -6.52 -6.60
CA PRO A 48 -0.47 -6.76 -5.23
C PRO A 48 -1.37 -5.98 -4.26
N VAL A 49 -2.56 -6.52 -4.00
CA VAL A 49 -3.62 -5.84 -3.23
C VAL A 49 -3.09 -5.32 -1.88
N LEU A 50 -2.41 -6.16 -1.11
CA LEU A 50 -1.92 -5.78 0.23
C LEU A 50 -0.92 -4.63 0.18
N ASP A 51 0.01 -4.67 -0.78
CA ASP A 51 1.06 -3.65 -0.94
C ASP A 51 0.49 -2.31 -1.34
N ILE A 52 -0.48 -2.34 -2.24
CA ILE A 52 -1.22 -1.16 -2.63
C ILE A 52 -1.94 -0.56 -1.41
N HIS A 53 -2.52 -1.37 -0.53
CA HIS A 53 -3.15 -0.87 0.70
C HIS A 53 -2.13 -0.28 1.67
N ILE A 54 -0.99 -0.95 1.90
CA ILE A 54 0.10 -0.44 2.75
C ILE A 54 0.64 0.87 2.18
N LEU A 55 0.85 0.94 0.86
CA LEU A 55 1.32 2.11 0.15
C LEU A 55 0.36 3.28 0.32
N LEU A 56 -0.94 3.07 0.04
CA LEU A 56 -1.96 4.09 0.23
C LEU A 56 -2.09 4.55 1.68
N TYR A 57 -2.03 3.63 2.64
CA TYR A 57 -2.09 3.98 4.04
C TYR A 57 -0.91 4.89 4.41
N SER A 58 0.29 4.53 3.96
CA SER A 58 1.53 5.25 4.25
C SER A 58 1.54 6.65 3.64
N LEU A 59 1.05 6.80 2.40
CA LEU A 59 0.97 8.09 1.71
C LEU A 59 0.08 9.13 2.42
N ARG A 60 -0.78 8.72 3.36
CA ARG A 60 -1.57 9.66 4.19
C ARG A 60 -0.71 10.52 5.13
N PHE A 61 0.51 10.08 5.40
CA PHE A 61 1.44 10.73 6.33
C PHE A 61 2.61 11.40 5.62
N VAL A 62 2.65 11.33 4.28
CA VAL A 62 3.75 11.83 3.47
C VAL A 62 3.34 13.15 2.83
N PRO A 63 4.05 14.27 3.10
CA PRO A 63 3.84 15.51 2.36
C PRO A 63 4.36 15.39 0.92
N PHE A 64 3.65 16.05 0.01
CA PHE A 64 3.99 16.15 -1.42
C PHE A 64 4.64 17.50 -1.75
N THR A 65 5.50 17.52 -2.76
CA THR A 65 6.11 18.76 -3.30
C THR A 65 5.06 19.75 -3.77
N ASP A 66 4.07 19.25 -4.53
CA ASP A 66 2.83 19.94 -4.85
C ASP A 66 1.68 19.22 -4.13
N GLU A 67 1.26 19.77 -3.00
CA GLU A 67 0.19 19.20 -2.17
C GLU A 67 -1.16 19.13 -2.89
N ALA A 68 -1.47 20.06 -3.79
CA ALA A 68 -2.75 20.04 -4.49
C ALA A 68 -2.77 18.89 -5.51
N GLU A 69 -1.72 18.80 -6.31
CA GLU A 69 -1.56 17.75 -7.33
C GLU A 69 -1.42 16.36 -6.70
N GLY A 70 -0.62 16.25 -5.64
CA GLY A 70 -0.42 14.99 -4.90
C GLY A 70 -1.70 14.49 -4.25
N LEU A 71 -2.46 15.38 -3.61
CA LEU A 71 -3.73 15.01 -2.98
C LEU A 71 -4.81 14.64 -4.01
N GLU A 72 -4.83 15.30 -5.17
CA GLU A 72 -5.71 14.93 -6.29
C GLU A 72 -5.40 13.52 -6.81
N ALA A 73 -4.13 13.23 -7.11
CA ALA A 73 -3.68 11.92 -7.58
C ALA A 73 -3.95 10.83 -6.53
N PHE A 74 -3.68 11.10 -5.25
CA PHE A 74 -3.93 10.18 -4.14
C PHE A 74 -5.42 9.86 -4.00
N LYS A 75 -6.30 10.87 -4.07
CA LYS A 75 -7.76 10.66 -4.01
C LYS A 75 -8.28 9.90 -5.21
N ALA A 76 -7.76 10.17 -6.41
CA ALA A 76 -8.13 9.44 -7.62
C ALA A 76 -7.77 7.96 -7.52
N LEU A 77 -6.55 7.66 -7.06
CA LEU A 77 -6.08 6.29 -6.84
C LEU A 77 -6.88 5.56 -5.76
N LYS A 78 -7.13 6.21 -4.62
CA LYS A 78 -7.94 5.63 -3.55
C LYS A 78 -9.37 5.34 -4.01
N ALA A 79 -10.00 6.29 -4.72
CA ALA A 79 -11.35 6.11 -5.24
C ALA A 79 -11.46 4.97 -6.25
N CYS A 80 -10.44 4.76 -7.09
CA CYS A 80 -10.34 3.61 -7.98
C CYS A 80 -10.38 2.30 -7.18
N LEU A 81 -9.54 2.19 -6.16
CA LEU A 81 -9.43 0.96 -5.35
C LEU A 81 -10.69 0.69 -4.53
N ASP A 82 -11.31 1.74 -3.98
CA ASP A 82 -12.54 1.62 -3.19
C ASP A 82 -13.78 1.26 -4.06
N LYS A 83 -13.83 1.68 -5.33
CA LYS A 83 -15.03 1.54 -6.20
C LYS A 83 -14.94 0.39 -7.22
N ASP A 84 -13.78 0.15 -7.81
CA ASP A 84 -13.65 -0.77 -8.95
C ASP A 84 -13.31 -2.20 -8.55
N LEU A 85 -12.92 -2.44 -7.30
CA LEU A 85 -12.84 -3.82 -6.75
C LEU A 85 -14.23 -4.43 -6.50
N TYR A 86 -15.32 -3.64 -6.45
CA TYR A 86 -16.62 -4.13 -5.95
C TYR A 86 -17.90 -3.73 -6.72
N GLY A 87 -17.88 -3.00 -7.85
CA GLY A 87 -19.15 -2.82 -8.55
C GLY A 87 -19.31 -1.91 -9.77
N SER A 88 -18.25 -1.38 -10.39
CA SER A 88 -18.41 -0.49 -11.56
C SER A 88 -17.49 -0.89 -12.72
N PRO A 89 -17.95 -0.86 -13.99
CA PRO A 89 -17.14 -1.19 -15.16
C PRO A 89 -16.23 -0.02 -15.61
N VAL A 90 -15.87 0.90 -14.71
CA VAL A 90 -14.83 1.89 -15.03
C VAL A 90 -13.50 1.16 -14.93
N GLN A 91 -13.08 0.58 -16.06
CA GLN A 91 -11.81 -0.12 -16.23
C GLN A 91 -10.63 0.82 -15.92
N TRP A 92 -10.23 0.83 -14.65
CA TRP A 92 -8.87 1.16 -14.29
C TRP A 92 -8.01 -0.05 -14.66
N THR A 93 -7.18 0.14 -15.67
CA THR A 93 -6.18 -0.84 -16.06
C THR A 93 -4.97 -0.71 -15.13
N SER A 94 -4.22 -1.79 -14.97
CA SER A 94 -2.92 -1.78 -14.27
C SER A 94 -2.03 -0.64 -14.76
N THR A 95 -2.10 -0.31 -16.06
CA THR A 95 -1.42 0.86 -16.66
C THR A 95 -1.83 2.21 -16.06
N LYS A 96 -3.14 2.46 -15.85
CA LYS A 96 -3.60 3.74 -15.27
C LYS A 96 -3.17 3.88 -13.81
N ILE A 97 -3.16 2.77 -13.08
CA ILE A 97 -2.72 2.70 -11.69
C ILE A 97 -1.20 2.95 -11.63
N CYS A 98 -0.42 2.29 -12.49
CA CYS A 98 1.02 2.56 -12.66
C CYS A 98 1.29 4.04 -12.88
N ASN A 99 0.65 4.67 -13.87
CA ASN A 99 0.91 6.07 -14.20
C ASN A 99 0.62 7.02 -13.02
N ASN A 100 -0.42 6.76 -12.23
CA ASN A 100 -0.73 7.58 -11.05
C ASN A 100 0.26 7.33 -9.91
N LEU A 101 0.69 6.09 -9.72
CA LEU A 101 1.71 5.74 -8.73
C LEU A 101 3.07 6.35 -9.09
N GLU A 102 3.48 6.30 -10.36
CA GLU A 102 4.69 6.95 -10.85
C GLU A 102 4.63 8.46 -10.59
N LYS A 103 3.51 9.10 -10.92
CA LYS A 103 3.28 10.52 -10.63
C LYS A 103 3.37 10.84 -9.13
N LEU A 104 2.73 10.04 -8.28
CA LEU A 104 2.80 10.24 -6.82
C LEU A 104 4.24 10.07 -6.31
N CYS A 105 4.99 9.12 -6.86
CA CYS A 105 6.39 8.90 -6.50
C CYS A 105 7.26 10.12 -6.82
N GLU A 106 7.04 10.78 -7.95
CA GLU A 106 7.77 12.01 -8.34
C GLU A 106 7.49 13.20 -7.42
N LEU A 107 6.35 13.19 -6.71
CA LEU A 107 5.95 14.25 -5.79
C LEU A 107 6.50 14.07 -4.37
N ILE A 108 7.24 13.00 -4.09
CA ILE A 108 7.78 12.71 -2.76
C ILE A 108 9.23 13.20 -2.66
N VAL A 109 9.52 14.04 -1.67
CA VAL A 109 10.83 14.70 -1.51
C VAL A 109 11.87 13.83 -0.80
N TYR A 110 11.43 13.12 0.24
CA TYR A 110 12.31 12.42 1.16
C TYR A 110 12.08 10.92 1.06
N GLU A 111 13.08 10.14 1.43
CA GLU A 111 12.85 8.73 1.72
C GLU A 111 12.12 8.59 3.06
N TYR A 112 11.03 7.84 3.04
CA TYR A 112 10.23 7.53 4.21
C TYR A 112 10.33 6.04 4.53
N PHE A 113 10.29 5.72 5.82
CA PHE A 113 10.34 4.37 6.33
C PHE A 113 9.03 4.04 7.01
N ILE A 114 8.50 2.87 6.68
CA ILE A 114 7.27 2.33 7.24
C ILE A 114 7.65 1.33 8.33
N GLU A 115 7.06 1.50 9.53
CA GLU A 115 7.25 0.61 10.68
C GLU A 115 5.94 0.33 11.39
N GLY A 116 5.79 -0.88 11.95
CA GLY A 116 4.70 -1.24 12.84
C GLY A 116 4.06 -2.57 12.48
N SER A 117 2.74 -2.66 12.63
CA SER A 117 1.98 -3.88 12.34
C SER A 117 0.64 -3.60 11.66
N LEU A 118 0.10 -4.62 10.99
CA LEU A 118 -1.28 -4.63 10.53
C LEU A 118 -1.94 -5.98 10.77
N ILE A 119 -3.24 -5.97 11.03
CA ILE A 119 -4.06 -7.18 11.17
C ILE A 119 -5.07 -7.19 10.03
N VAL A 120 -5.01 -8.22 9.18
CA VAL A 120 -5.94 -8.44 8.09
C VAL A 120 -6.99 -9.44 8.52
N TYR A 121 -8.24 -9.02 8.63
CA TYR A 121 -9.37 -9.87 9.00
C TYR A 121 -9.97 -10.58 7.77
N HIS A 122 -10.72 -11.65 8.00
CA HIS A 122 -11.37 -12.45 6.95
C HIS A 122 -12.32 -11.66 6.03
N ASN A 123 -12.89 -10.55 6.53
CA ASN A 123 -13.77 -9.65 5.80
C ASN A 123 -12.97 -8.60 4.99
N TYR A 124 -11.65 -8.73 4.90
CA TYR A 124 -10.72 -7.76 4.30
C TYR A 124 -10.66 -6.40 5.01
N GLU A 125 -11.22 -6.31 6.22
CA GLU A 125 -10.94 -5.17 7.10
C GLU A 125 -9.48 -5.25 7.55
N ILE A 126 -8.80 -4.10 7.57
CA ILE A 126 -7.42 -4.00 8.01
C ILE A 126 -7.36 -3.04 9.19
N GLU A 127 -6.88 -3.56 10.31
CA GLU A 127 -6.50 -2.75 11.48
C GLU A 127 -5.04 -2.35 11.33
N TRP A 128 -4.79 -1.05 11.45
CA TRP A 128 -3.50 -0.45 11.15
C TRP A 128 -2.84 0.07 12.42
N ASP A 129 -1.63 -0.37 12.66
CA ASP A 129 -0.70 0.20 13.64
C ASP A 129 0.63 0.46 12.92
N LEU A 130 0.56 1.27 11.86
CA LEU A 130 1.72 1.67 11.06
C LEU A 130 2.07 3.13 11.31
N SER A 131 3.38 3.39 11.36
CA SER A 131 3.98 4.70 11.42
C SER A 131 4.85 4.92 10.20
N VAL A 132 4.94 6.19 9.76
CA VAL A 132 5.78 6.60 8.64
C VAL A 132 6.69 7.71 9.12
N CYS A 133 8.00 7.53 9.00
CA CYS A 133 8.99 8.48 9.47
C CYS A 133 10.08 8.71 8.41
N ILE A 134 10.67 9.90 8.42
CA ILE A 134 11.89 10.16 7.64
C ILE A 134 13.04 9.54 8.44
N SER A 135 13.98 8.87 7.77
CA SER A 135 15.21 8.47 8.46
C SER A 135 15.88 9.71 9.03
N PRO A 136 16.24 9.74 10.32
CA PRO A 136 17.00 10.87 10.84
C PRO A 136 18.31 10.99 10.04
N PRO A 137 18.77 12.21 9.72
CA PRO A 137 20.10 12.38 9.15
C PRO A 137 21.11 11.78 10.12
N SER A 138 22.01 10.96 9.58
CA SER A 138 23.10 10.27 10.28
C SER A 138 24.09 11.21 10.96
#